data_AF-A0A967EWN9-F1
#
_entry.id   AF-A0A967EWN9-F1
#
_cell.length_a   1.000
_cell.length_b   1.000
_cell.length_c   1.000
_cell.angle_alpha   90.00
_cell.angle_beta   90.00
_cell.angle_gamma   90.00
#
_symmetry.space_group_name_H-M   'P 1'
#
loop_
_entity.id
_entity.type
_entity.pdbx_description
1 polymer ?
#
loop_
_entity_poly.entity_id
_entity_poly.type
_entity_poly.pdbx_seq_one_letter_code
_entity_poly.pdbx_strand_id
1 'polypeptide(L)'
;MKTFLPAGLAIAGLFLVSGCGFTEFGDTVRETVKVRGADAADTTIDNLEWGLCNAASIGSINRTYGTSDEDANRYRDFCTMHQTRAGSVVGPVPAPAEAE
;
A
#
# COMPACT_ATOMS: atom_id res chain seq x y z
N MET A 1 47.39 12.79 -14.82
CA MET A 1 46.66 11.54 -15.11
C MET A 1 45.76 11.27 -13.89
N LYS A 2 44.63 11.97 -13.74
CA LYS A 2 43.29 11.77 -14.33
C LYS A 2 42.55 10.54 -13.75
N THR A 3 41.96 10.73 -12.57
CA THR A 3 40.58 10.38 -12.17
C THR A 3 39.85 9.27 -12.97
N PHE A 4 40.20 7.98 -12.80
CA PHE A 4 39.42 6.86 -13.37
C PHE A 4 38.98 5.78 -12.37
N LEU A 5 39.30 5.89 -11.08
CA LEU A 5 38.97 4.85 -10.09
C LEU A 5 37.49 4.72 -9.63
N PRO A 6 36.62 5.76 -9.59
CA PRO A 6 35.30 5.60 -8.94
C PRO A 6 34.24 4.90 -9.81
N ALA A 7 34.41 4.88 -11.13
CA ALA A 7 33.41 4.31 -12.05
C ALA A 7 33.42 2.77 -12.06
N GLY A 8 34.59 2.14 -11.94
CA GLY A 8 34.71 0.67 -11.97
C GLY A 8 34.08 -0.01 -10.76
N LEU A 9 34.21 0.58 -9.57
CA LEU A 9 33.65 0.05 -8.33
C LEU A 9 32.11 0.18 -8.30
N ALA A 10 31.58 1.28 -8.83
CA ALA A 10 30.14 1.50 -8.94
C ALA A 10 29.48 0.53 -9.93
N ILE A 11 30.14 0.23 -11.05
CA ILE A 11 29.63 -0.73 -12.03
C ILE A 11 29.68 -2.16 -11.49
N ALA A 12 30.78 -2.55 -10.80
CA ALA A 12 30.86 -3.85 -10.14
C ALA A 12 29.80 -4.03 -9.03
N GLY A 13 29.53 -2.97 -8.26
CA GLY A 13 28.42 -2.95 -7.30
C GLY A 13 27.05 -3.12 -7.97
N LEU A 14 26.83 -2.49 -9.12
CA LEU A 14 25.58 -2.61 -9.88
C LEU A 14 25.33 -4.06 -10.37
N PHE A 15 26.39 -4.75 -10.82
CA PHE A 15 26.28 -6.15 -11.25
C PHE A 15 26.03 -7.11 -10.09
N LEU A 16 26.60 -6.86 -8.91
CA LEU A 16 26.33 -7.67 -7.71
C LEU A 16 24.89 -7.50 -7.21
N VAL A 17 24.31 -6.30 -7.29
CA VAL A 17 22.90 -6.06 -6.92
C VAL A 17 21.93 -6.60 -7.98
N SER A 18 22.32 -6.61 -9.26
CA SER A 18 21.49 -7.18 -10.33
C SER A 18 21.34 -8.72 -10.27
N GLY A 19 22.21 -9.40 -9.52
CA GLY A 19 22.09 -10.84 -9.24
C GLY A 19 21.06 -11.20 -8.16
N CYS A 20 20.59 -10.23 -7.36
CA CYS A 20 19.62 -10.44 -6.28
C CYS A 20 18.16 -10.58 -6.74
N GLY A 21 17.91 -10.75 -8.04
CA GLY A 21 16.56 -10.88 -8.61
C GLY A 21 16.30 -12.16 -9.42
N PHE A 22 17.32 -13.00 -9.65
CA PHE A 22 17.27 -14.18 -10.55
C PHE A 22 17.95 -15.42 -9.92
N THR A 23 17.74 -15.63 -8.63
CA THR A 23 18.14 -16.85 -7.90
C THR A 23 16.90 -17.47 -7.26
N GLU A 24 16.90 -18.76 -6.92
CA GLU A 24 15.76 -19.40 -6.21
C GLU A 24 15.35 -18.63 -4.93
N PHE A 25 16.32 -18.00 -4.27
CA PHE A 25 16.09 -17.11 -3.15
C PHE A 25 15.43 -15.78 -3.58
N GLY A 26 15.88 -15.17 -4.68
CA GLY A 26 15.27 -13.98 -5.27
C GLY A 26 13.83 -14.20 -5.73
N ASP A 27 13.51 -15.35 -6.31
CA ASP A 27 12.13 -15.72 -6.69
C ASP A 27 11.23 -15.89 -5.46
N THR A 28 11.74 -16.49 -4.39
CA THR A 28 11.02 -16.64 -3.11
C THR A 28 10.75 -15.29 -2.45
N VAL A 29 11.75 -14.40 -2.42
CA VAL A 29 11.59 -13.03 -1.92
C VAL A 29 10.60 -12.26 -2.78
N ARG A 30 10.68 -12.38 -4.10
CA ARG A 30 9.76 -11.71 -5.04
C ARG A 30 8.32 -12.16 -4.83
N GLU A 31 8.09 -13.45 -4.63
CA GLU A 31 6.76 -13.97 -4.36
C GLU A 31 6.25 -13.54 -2.98
N THR A 32 7.11 -13.54 -1.97
CA THR A 32 6.78 -13.03 -0.64
C THR A 32 6.41 -11.55 -0.69
N VAL A 33 7.15 -10.72 -1.43
CA VAL A 33 6.85 -9.30 -1.62
C VAL A 33 5.55 -9.09 -2.37
N LYS A 34 5.24 -9.89 -3.39
CA LYS A 34 3.94 -9.80 -4.09
C LYS A 34 2.78 -10.16 -3.15
N VAL A 35 2.89 -11.27 -2.43
CA VAL A 35 1.82 -11.76 -1.55
C VAL A 35 1.60 -10.79 -0.38
N ARG A 36 2.68 -10.40 0.31
CA ARG A 36 2.59 -9.44 1.42
C ARG A 36 2.24 -8.03 0.95
N GLY A 37 2.67 -7.66 -0.25
CA GLY A 37 2.32 -6.38 -0.87
C GLY A 37 0.84 -6.32 -1.24
N ALA A 38 0.27 -7.40 -1.76
CA ALA A 38 -1.16 -7.51 -2.04
C ALA A 38 -1.97 -7.43 -0.73
N ASP A 39 -1.59 -8.22 0.28
CA ASP A 39 -2.25 -8.23 1.60
C ASP A 39 -2.20 -6.86 2.30
N ALA A 40 -1.05 -6.17 2.24
CA ALA A 40 -0.90 -4.83 2.77
C ALA A 40 -1.71 -3.79 1.98
N ALA A 41 -1.81 -3.94 0.65
CA ALA A 41 -2.63 -3.06 -0.18
C ALA A 41 -4.12 -3.24 0.13
N ASP A 42 -4.59 -4.47 0.25
CA ASP A 42 -5.98 -4.79 0.61
C ASP A 42 -6.32 -4.24 2.01
N THR A 43 -5.43 -4.48 2.99
CA THR A 43 -5.57 -3.91 4.34
C THR A 43 -5.57 -2.38 4.33
N THR A 44 -4.78 -1.76 3.46
CA THR A 44 -4.75 -0.29 3.32
C THR A 44 -6.07 0.22 2.76
N ILE A 45 -6.62 -0.44 1.74
CA ILE A 45 -7.94 -0.10 1.18
C ILE A 45 -8.99 -0.21 2.28
N ASP A 46 -9.07 -1.33 3.01
CA ASP A 46 -10.05 -1.52 4.09
C ASP A 46 -9.96 -0.41 5.15
N ASN A 47 -8.76 -0.01 5.55
CA ASN A 47 -8.55 1.06 6.51
C ASN A 47 -8.98 2.45 5.98
N LEU A 48 -8.70 2.73 4.70
CA LEU A 48 -9.09 4.00 4.07
C LEU A 48 -10.62 4.09 3.95
N GLU A 49 -11.26 3.00 3.57
CA GLU A 49 -12.71 2.93 3.43
C GLU A 49 -13.40 3.03 4.80
N TRP A 50 -12.86 2.33 5.80
CA TRP A 50 -13.33 2.47 7.18
C TRP A 50 -13.20 3.91 7.67
N GLY A 51 -12.05 4.55 7.43
CA GLY A 51 -11.81 5.95 7.79
C GLY A 51 -12.78 6.91 7.11
N LEU A 52 -13.04 6.70 5.82
CA LEU A 52 -13.97 7.50 5.03
C LEU A 52 -15.43 7.39 5.55
N CYS A 53 -15.85 6.19 5.96
CA CYS A 53 -17.23 5.95 6.37
C CYS A 53 -17.49 6.15 7.87
N ASN A 54 -16.48 6.03 8.73
CA ASN A 54 -16.67 6.03 10.19
C ASN A 54 -15.88 7.13 10.92
N ALA A 55 -14.70 7.54 10.41
CA ALA A 55 -13.83 8.49 11.10
C ALA A 55 -13.95 9.93 10.56
N ALA A 56 -14.36 10.09 9.30
CA ALA A 56 -14.51 11.39 8.68
C ALA A 56 -15.60 12.24 9.38
N SER A 57 -15.33 13.52 9.58
CA SER A 57 -16.33 14.43 10.15
C SER A 57 -17.47 14.72 9.16
N ILE A 58 -18.70 14.86 9.68
CA ILE A 58 -19.90 15.17 8.89
C ILE A 58 -19.69 16.41 8.01
N GLY A 59 -19.03 17.45 8.54
CA GLY A 59 -18.75 18.68 7.80
C GLY A 59 -17.78 18.46 6.62
N SER A 60 -16.81 17.56 6.75
CA SER A 60 -15.93 17.21 5.63
C SER A 60 -16.68 16.43 4.57
N ILE A 61 -17.49 15.44 4.98
CA ILE A 61 -18.31 14.65 4.07
C ILE A 61 -19.29 15.53 3.31
N ASN A 62 -19.96 16.47 3.98
CA ASN A 62 -20.94 17.34 3.33
C ASN A 62 -20.29 18.30 2.31
N ARG A 63 -19.06 18.76 2.55
CA ARG A 63 -18.34 19.60 1.57
C ARG A 63 -17.88 18.82 0.34
N THR A 64 -17.55 17.54 0.50
CA THR A 64 -17.00 16.71 -0.58
C THR A 64 -18.10 15.99 -1.38
N TYR A 65 -19.10 15.43 -0.69
CA TYR A 65 -20.13 14.57 -1.28
C TYR A 65 -21.54 15.16 -1.19
N GLY A 66 -21.73 16.25 -0.45
CA GLY A 66 -23.03 16.94 -0.31
C GLY A 66 -23.30 17.98 -1.40
N THR A 67 -22.49 18.01 -2.47
CA THR A 67 -22.62 18.95 -3.60
C THR A 67 -23.85 18.69 -4.45
N SER A 68 -24.31 17.45 -4.50
CA SER A 68 -25.52 17.03 -5.20
C SER A 68 -26.18 15.86 -4.47
N ASP A 69 -27.48 15.67 -4.67
CA ASP A 69 -28.19 14.50 -4.11
C ASP A 69 -27.62 13.19 -4.67
N GLU A 70 -27.14 13.21 -5.91
CA GLU A 70 -26.51 12.07 -6.57
C GLU A 70 -25.20 11.66 -5.88
N ASP A 71 -24.32 12.61 -5.58
CA ASP A 71 -23.05 12.34 -4.90
C ASP A 71 -23.28 11.89 -3.46
N ALA A 72 -24.26 12.48 -2.79
CA ALA A 72 -24.64 12.10 -1.44
C ALA A 72 -25.19 10.68 -1.40
N ASN A 73 -25.99 10.28 -2.41
CA ASN A 73 -26.48 8.91 -2.56
C ASN A 73 -25.35 7.93 -2.83
N ARG A 74 -24.42 8.25 -3.75
CA ARG A 74 -23.25 7.41 -4.01
C ARG A 74 -22.41 7.16 -2.75
N TYR A 75 -22.18 8.20 -1.96
CA TYR A 75 -21.46 8.06 -0.69
C TYR A 75 -22.20 7.14 0.29
N ARG A 76 -23.52 7.32 0.44
CA ARG A 76 -24.35 6.46 1.30
C ARG A 76 -24.34 5.01 0.85
N ASP A 77 -24.51 4.77 -0.45
CA ASP A 77 -24.51 3.43 -1.03
C ASP A 77 -23.15 2.76 -0.82
N PHE A 78 -22.05 3.49 -1.08
CA PHE A 78 -20.70 3.02 -0.85
C PHE A 78 -20.49 2.59 0.61
N CYS A 79 -20.82 3.45 1.57
CA CYS A 79 -20.62 3.14 2.99
C CYS A 79 -21.57 2.04 3.51
N THR A 80 -22.76 1.91 2.94
CA THR A 80 -23.70 0.82 3.27
C THR A 80 -23.15 -0.53 2.79
N MET A 81 -22.58 -0.59 1.58
CA MET A 81 -21.96 -1.81 1.07
C MET A 81 -20.75 -2.22 1.93
N HIS A 82 -19.89 -1.28 2.33
CA HIS A 82 -18.70 -1.60 3.14
C HIS A 82 -19.03 -2.07 4.56
N GLN A 83 -20.11 -1.61 5.18
CA GLN A 83 -20.54 -2.13 6.48
C GLN A 83 -20.86 -3.63 6.45
N THR A 84 -21.33 -4.15 5.32
CA THR A 84 -21.60 -5.60 5.19
C THR A 84 -20.34 -6.45 4.94
N ARG A 85 -19.24 -5.82 4.48
CA ARG A 85 -17.94 -6.47 4.25
C ARG A 85 -17.03 -6.39 5.50
N ALA A 86 -17.12 -5.29 6.26
CA ALA A 86 -16.26 -4.97 7.39
C ALA A 86 -16.64 -5.69 8.71
N GLY A 87 -17.05 -6.95 8.65
CA GLY A 87 -17.11 -7.79 9.84
C GLY A 87 -15.70 -8.06 10.37
N SER A 88 -15.17 -7.19 11.24
CA SER A 88 -13.89 -7.35 11.96
C SER A 88 -12.60 -7.14 11.15
N VAL A 89 -12.21 -5.87 10.89
CA VAL A 89 -10.88 -5.56 10.31
C VAL A 89 -10.19 -4.39 11.04
N VAL A 90 -10.23 -4.38 12.37
CA VAL A 90 -9.23 -3.61 13.14
C VAL A 90 -8.14 -4.60 13.57
N GLY A 91 -7.34 -5.02 12.60
CA GLY A 91 -6.09 -5.73 12.84
C GLY A 91 -4.96 -4.74 13.11
N PRO A 92 -3.96 -5.07 13.94
CA PRO A 92 -2.80 -4.21 14.14
C PRO A 92 -2.09 -3.97 12.80
N VAL A 93 -1.74 -2.71 12.51
CA VAL A 93 -0.86 -2.35 11.41
C VAL A 93 0.41 -3.20 11.55
N PRO A 94 0.75 -4.06 10.57
CA PRO A 94 1.98 -4.83 10.64
C PRO A 94 3.15 -3.85 10.71
N ALA A 95 3.99 -3.99 11.73
CA ALA A 95 5.19 -3.18 11.89
C ALA A 95 6.02 -3.24 10.60
N PRO A 96 6.62 -2.11 10.15
CA PRO A 96 7.49 -2.12 8.99
C PRO A 96 8.56 -3.18 9.20
N ALA A 97 8.74 -4.06 8.21
CA ALA A 97 9.71 -5.14 8.27
C ALA A 97 11.08 -4.52 8.59
N GLU A 98 11.56 -4.77 9.80
CA GLU A 98 12.88 -4.36 10.24
C GLU A 98 13.87 -5.12 9.36
N ALA A 99 14.62 -4.37 8.55
CA ALA A 99 15.70 -4.91 7.75
C ALA A 99 16.84 -5.29 8.69
N GLU A 100 16.90 -6.56 9.07
CA GLU A 100 18.09 -7.19 9.65
C GLU A 100 19.14 -7.52 8.57
#